data_AF-A0A2W0EIQ7-F1
#
_entry.id   AF-A0A2W0EIQ7-F1
#
_cell.length_a   1.000
_cell.length_b   1.000
_cell.length_c   1.000
_cell.angle_alpha   90.00
_cell.angle_beta   90.00
_cell.angle_gamma   90.00
#
_symmetry.space_group_name_H-M   'P 1'
#
loop_
_entity.id
_entity.type
_entity.pdbx_description
1 polymer ?
#
loop_
_entity_poly.entity_id
_entity_poly.type
_entity_poly.pdbx_seq_one_letter_code
_entity_poly.pdbx_strand_id
1 'polypeptide(L)'
;LVRMERVIRDYTSVPGPRPATSYRAPLNQLGWAQSLATPAAKDMPTANNDTLYLSSVVQLDEPYVLHVPDTADRYYVVDVFNMWQELQHYVGRRTTGTAAGDYVLVPPGWQGTLPEGMQRLDVSTNKVWLWGRLHVKDGEDLAPLHALQQQFTLRPLSQRDNRDYQPKAQALPPLPVASDDGLDFFRELAAAIKDNPVAPRDEALFAQFGRFGLTAKGFD
;
A
#
# COMPACT_ATOMS: atom_id res chain seq x y z
N LEU A 1 12.77 -1.52 6.30
CA LEU A 1 12.72 -0.28 5.49
C LEU A 1 13.37 -0.42 4.10
N VAL A 2 14.70 -0.61 3.96
CA VAL A 2 15.37 -0.70 2.62
C VAL A 2 14.70 -1.72 1.69
N ARG A 3 14.45 -2.94 2.18
CA ARG A 3 13.73 -3.97 1.43
C ARG A 3 12.33 -3.51 1.00
N MET A 4 11.61 -2.80 1.88
CA MET A 4 10.28 -2.27 1.58
C MET A 4 10.36 -1.29 0.40
N GLU A 5 11.27 -0.31 0.46
CA GLU A 5 11.50 0.66 -0.62
C GLU A 5 11.84 -0.02 -1.96
N ARG A 6 12.66 -1.08 -1.97
CA ARG A 6 12.91 -1.87 -3.19
C ARG A 6 11.64 -2.55 -3.70
N VAL A 7 10.95 -3.27 -2.83
CA VAL A 7 9.77 -4.08 -3.23
C VAL A 7 8.62 -3.21 -3.71
N ILE A 8 8.35 -2.04 -3.11
CA ILE A 8 7.26 -1.17 -3.61
C ILE A 8 7.53 -0.65 -5.03
N ARG A 9 8.80 -0.49 -5.43
CA ARG A 9 9.16 -0.12 -6.81
C ARG A 9 8.85 -1.28 -7.77
N ASP A 10 9.13 -2.51 -7.37
CA ASP A 10 8.75 -3.70 -8.16
C ASP A 10 7.23 -3.85 -8.29
N TYR A 11 6.47 -3.49 -7.25
CA TYR A 11 5.00 -3.60 -7.24
C TYR A 11 4.29 -2.47 -7.98
N THR A 12 4.92 -1.29 -8.05
CA THR A 12 4.43 -0.17 -8.85
C THR A 12 4.87 -0.25 -10.32
N SER A 13 5.93 -1.01 -10.60
CA SER A 13 6.33 -1.41 -11.95
C SER A 13 5.49 -2.59 -12.45
N VAL A 14 4.31 -2.29 -12.99
CA VAL A 14 3.38 -3.32 -13.49
C VAL A 14 3.94 -4.01 -14.74
N PRO A 15 4.04 -5.35 -14.77
CA PRO A 15 4.55 -6.08 -15.93
C PRO A 15 3.60 -5.99 -17.13
N GLY A 16 4.17 -5.94 -18.34
CA GLY A 16 3.44 -6.10 -19.61
C GLY A 16 3.84 -7.40 -20.32
N PRO A 17 2.91 -8.34 -20.59
CA PRO A 17 1.50 -8.36 -20.18
C PRO A 17 1.33 -8.63 -18.68
N ARG A 18 0.26 -8.11 -18.09
CA ARG A 18 -0.09 -8.35 -16.68
C ARG A 18 -0.84 -9.69 -16.55
N PRO A 19 -0.30 -10.71 -15.85
CA PRO A 19 -1.00 -11.96 -15.62
C PRO A 19 -2.31 -11.74 -14.84
N ALA A 20 -3.34 -12.55 -15.10
CA ALA A 20 -4.63 -12.45 -14.38
C ALA A 20 -4.49 -12.66 -12.85
N THR A 21 -3.47 -13.39 -12.41
CA THR A 21 -3.15 -13.57 -10.99
C THR A 21 -2.42 -12.38 -10.36
N SER A 22 -1.98 -11.42 -11.16
CA SER A 22 -1.22 -10.27 -10.68
C SER A 22 -2.15 -9.15 -10.20
N TYR A 23 -1.85 -8.64 -9.02
CA TYR A 23 -2.56 -7.56 -8.35
C TYR A 23 -1.65 -6.32 -8.17
N ARG A 24 -0.50 -6.28 -8.87
CA ARG A 24 0.35 -5.09 -8.99
C ARG A 24 -0.39 -3.96 -9.71
N ALA A 25 -0.13 -2.73 -9.32
CA ALA A 25 -0.71 -1.54 -9.95
C ALA A 25 0.24 -0.36 -9.86
N PRO A 26 0.13 0.64 -10.75
CA PRO A 26 0.93 1.86 -10.64
C PRO A 26 0.71 2.55 -9.28
N LEU A 27 1.62 3.43 -8.90
CA LEU A 27 1.53 4.21 -7.67
C LEU A 27 0.16 4.91 -7.56
N ASN A 28 -0.44 4.88 -6.38
CA ASN A 28 -1.74 5.46 -6.05
C ASN A 28 -2.95 4.84 -6.78
N GLN A 29 -2.82 3.59 -7.25
CA GLN A 29 -3.90 2.85 -7.93
C GLN A 29 -4.16 1.51 -7.26
N LEU A 30 -5.41 1.05 -7.27
CA LEU A 30 -5.75 -0.31 -6.83
C LEU A 30 -5.44 -1.31 -7.94
N GLY A 31 -4.69 -2.36 -7.60
CA GLY A 31 -4.53 -3.52 -8.46
C GLY A 31 -5.28 -4.70 -7.90
N TRP A 32 -6.16 -5.31 -8.71
CA TRP A 32 -6.85 -6.55 -8.38
C TRP A 32 -6.33 -7.72 -9.21
N ALA A 33 -6.17 -8.88 -8.56
CA ALA A 33 -6.07 -10.15 -9.26
C ALA A 33 -7.46 -10.50 -9.83
N GLN A 34 -7.49 -10.86 -11.11
CA GLN A 34 -8.67 -11.32 -11.84
C GLN A 34 -8.82 -12.86 -11.80
N SER A 35 -7.85 -13.57 -11.24
CA SER A 35 -7.92 -15.01 -11.01
C SER A 35 -7.23 -15.39 -9.71
N LEU A 36 -7.64 -16.52 -9.14
CA LEU A 36 -7.01 -17.06 -7.95
C LEU A 36 -5.55 -17.47 -8.22
N ALA A 37 -4.71 -17.41 -7.19
CA ALA A 37 -3.29 -17.66 -7.33
C ALA A 37 -3.00 -19.12 -7.69
N THR A 38 -2.05 -19.33 -8.61
CA THR A 38 -1.52 -20.64 -8.98
C THR A 38 -0.05 -20.75 -8.56
N PRO A 39 0.60 -21.93 -8.61
CA PRO A 39 2.04 -22.05 -8.35
C PRO A 39 2.93 -21.18 -9.27
N ALA A 40 2.39 -20.73 -10.40
CA ALA A 40 3.06 -19.82 -11.31
C ALA A 40 2.99 -18.34 -10.86
N ALA A 41 2.09 -17.97 -9.95
CA ALA A 41 2.00 -16.61 -9.43
C ALA A 41 3.27 -16.25 -8.63
N LYS A 42 3.89 -15.10 -8.96
CA LYS A 42 5.16 -14.66 -8.37
C LYS A 42 5.09 -13.38 -7.56
N ASP A 43 3.91 -12.76 -7.47
CA ASP A 43 3.75 -11.53 -6.71
C ASP A 43 3.89 -11.80 -5.21
N MET A 44 3.08 -12.71 -4.65
CA MET A 44 3.17 -13.11 -3.25
C MET A 44 3.82 -14.49 -3.08
N PRO A 45 4.81 -14.65 -2.20
CA PRO A 45 5.24 -15.98 -1.79
C PRO A 45 4.11 -16.66 -1.00
N THR A 46 3.93 -17.97 -1.21
CA THR A 46 2.93 -18.78 -0.49
C THR A 46 1.50 -18.21 -0.55
N ALA A 47 1.10 -17.72 -1.73
CA ALA A 47 -0.24 -17.21 -1.96
C ALA A 47 -1.29 -18.31 -1.69
N ASN A 48 -2.32 -17.97 -0.92
CA ASN A 48 -3.51 -18.80 -0.75
C ASN A 48 -4.38 -18.77 -2.03
N ASN A 49 -5.20 -19.79 -2.23
CA ASN A 49 -5.96 -20.02 -3.46
C ASN A 49 -7.49 -19.93 -3.25
N ASP A 50 -7.92 -19.16 -2.25
CA ASP A 50 -9.33 -18.96 -1.84
C ASP A 50 -9.73 -17.48 -1.80
N THR A 51 -8.83 -16.58 -2.24
CA THR A 51 -9.10 -15.13 -2.32
C THR A 51 -8.51 -14.49 -3.57
N LEU A 52 -9.22 -13.53 -4.14
CA LEU A 52 -8.65 -12.56 -5.09
C LEU A 52 -7.87 -11.49 -4.31
N TYR A 53 -6.63 -11.24 -4.69
CA TYR A 53 -5.75 -10.28 -4.02
C TYR A 53 -5.93 -8.86 -4.55
N LEU A 54 -5.72 -7.89 -3.66
CA LEU A 54 -5.56 -6.47 -3.97
C LEU A 54 -4.21 -5.96 -3.47
N SER A 55 -3.57 -5.06 -4.22
CA SER A 55 -2.44 -4.26 -3.72
C SER A 55 -2.55 -2.82 -4.18
N SER A 56 -2.08 -1.90 -3.35
CA SER A 56 -1.80 -0.53 -3.75
C SER A 56 -0.68 0.05 -2.91
N VAL A 57 0.32 0.63 -3.56
CA VAL A 57 1.28 1.52 -2.88
C VAL A 57 0.73 2.93 -3.00
N VAL A 58 0.55 3.59 -1.86
CA VAL A 58 -0.07 4.93 -1.78
C VAL A 58 0.93 5.92 -1.21
N GLN A 59 1.27 6.92 -2.01
CA GLN A 59 2.00 8.13 -1.62
C GLN A 59 0.96 9.17 -1.15
N LEU A 60 1.06 9.58 0.11
CA LEU A 60 0.11 10.42 0.82
C LEU A 60 0.61 11.87 0.91
N ASP A 61 0.72 12.54 -0.23
CA ASP A 61 0.98 14.00 -0.26
C ASP A 61 -0.23 14.79 0.27
N GLU A 62 -1.40 14.14 0.27
CA GLU A 62 -2.63 14.51 0.96
C GLU A 62 -3.32 13.22 1.45
N PRO A 63 -4.40 13.30 2.27
CA PRO A 63 -5.14 12.10 2.64
C PRO A 63 -5.77 11.40 1.43
N TYR A 64 -5.87 10.08 1.49
CA TYR A 64 -6.51 9.27 0.44
C TYR A 64 -7.74 8.54 0.99
N VAL A 65 -8.84 8.59 0.24
CA VAL A 65 -10.08 7.87 0.52
C VAL A 65 -10.03 6.51 -0.15
N LEU A 66 -10.06 5.45 0.66
CA LEU A 66 -10.37 4.08 0.26
C LEU A 66 -11.88 3.87 0.44
N HIS A 67 -12.59 3.82 -0.67
CA HIS A 67 -13.99 3.40 -0.67
C HIS A 67 -14.08 1.88 -0.76
N VAL A 68 -14.87 1.29 0.12
CA VAL A 68 -15.21 -0.13 0.11
C VAL A 68 -16.72 -0.26 -0.14
N PRO A 69 -17.15 -1.09 -1.11
CA PRO A 69 -18.57 -1.36 -1.36
C PRO A 69 -19.16 -2.30 -0.30
N ASP A 70 -20.50 -2.40 -0.29
CA ASP A 70 -21.15 -3.46 0.48
C ASP A 70 -20.77 -4.83 -0.11
N THR A 71 -20.14 -5.68 0.70
CA THR A 71 -19.71 -7.01 0.27
C THR A 71 -20.75 -8.10 0.54
N ALA A 72 -21.94 -7.75 1.02
CA ALA A 72 -23.05 -8.67 1.30
C ALA A 72 -22.61 -9.85 2.20
N ASP A 73 -22.00 -9.53 3.34
CA ASP A 73 -21.41 -10.47 4.31
C ASP A 73 -20.22 -11.32 3.77
N ARG A 74 -19.76 -11.08 2.53
CA ARG A 74 -18.56 -11.74 2.00
C ARG A 74 -17.33 -11.28 2.75
N TYR A 75 -16.44 -12.23 3.07
CA TYR A 75 -15.14 -11.92 3.63
C TYR A 75 -14.32 -11.06 2.66
N TYR A 76 -13.88 -9.91 3.18
CA TYR A 76 -12.81 -9.13 2.60
C TYR A 76 -11.95 -8.53 3.71
N VAL A 77 -10.74 -8.14 3.32
CA VAL A 77 -9.82 -7.35 4.14
C VAL A 77 -9.03 -6.41 3.24
N VAL A 78 -8.67 -5.24 3.75
CA VAL A 78 -7.59 -4.37 3.30
C VAL A 78 -6.75 -4.01 4.53
N ASP A 79 -5.56 -4.61 4.61
CA ASP A 79 -4.53 -4.32 5.59
C ASP A 79 -3.74 -3.08 5.15
N VAL A 80 -3.52 -2.15 6.08
CA VAL A 80 -2.74 -0.93 5.84
C VAL A 80 -1.40 -1.05 6.54
N PHE A 81 -0.32 -1.20 5.78
CA PHE A 81 1.05 -1.25 6.32
C PHE A 81 1.77 0.08 6.13
N ASN A 82 2.51 0.52 7.14
CA ASN A 82 3.48 1.60 6.99
C ASN A 82 4.76 1.12 6.28
N MET A 83 5.69 2.02 5.97
CA MET A 83 6.96 1.65 5.32
C MET A 83 7.93 0.82 6.18
N TRP A 84 7.64 0.69 7.48
CA TRP A 84 8.34 -0.20 8.40
C TRP A 84 7.74 -1.62 8.41
N GLN A 85 6.75 -1.90 7.54
CA GLN A 85 6.03 -3.17 7.44
C GLN A 85 5.19 -3.48 8.69
N GLU A 86 4.77 -2.44 9.42
CA GLU A 86 3.90 -2.58 10.58
C GLU A 86 2.46 -2.36 10.15
N LEU A 87 1.57 -3.26 10.57
CA LEU A 87 0.13 -3.11 10.38
C LEU A 87 -0.36 -1.91 11.21
N GLN A 88 -0.94 -0.93 10.54
CA GLN A 88 -1.52 0.26 11.16
C GLN A 88 -3.03 0.11 11.32
N HIS A 89 -3.71 -0.36 10.27
CA HIS A 89 -5.16 -0.48 10.22
C HIS A 89 -5.59 -1.74 9.48
N TYR A 90 -6.82 -2.17 9.78
CA TYR A 90 -7.48 -3.31 9.15
C TYR A 90 -8.90 -2.89 8.80
N VAL A 91 -9.21 -2.84 7.51
CA VAL A 91 -10.57 -2.58 7.00
C VAL A 91 -11.12 -3.89 6.47
N GLY A 92 -12.25 -4.37 6.98
CA GLY A 92 -12.71 -5.71 6.61
C GLY A 92 -13.86 -6.22 7.45
N ARG A 93 -14.43 -7.33 6.99
CA ARG A 93 -15.58 -8.02 7.64
C ARG A 93 -15.43 -8.16 9.15
N ARG A 94 -14.22 -8.43 9.64
CA ARG A 94 -13.94 -8.70 11.06
C ARG A 94 -13.88 -7.45 11.96
N THR A 95 -13.48 -6.30 11.44
CA THR A 95 -13.20 -5.10 12.27
C THR A 95 -14.11 -3.93 11.94
N THR A 96 -14.53 -3.80 10.68
CA THR A 96 -15.33 -2.67 10.20
C THR A 96 -16.65 -3.13 9.56
N GLY A 97 -16.89 -4.44 9.48
CA GLY A 97 -18.08 -5.02 8.89
C GLY A 97 -18.01 -5.07 7.36
N THR A 98 -19.16 -5.30 6.73
CA THR A 98 -19.29 -5.49 5.29
C THR A 98 -20.13 -4.45 4.58
N ALA A 99 -20.72 -3.51 5.31
CA ALA A 99 -21.44 -2.40 4.69
C ALA A 99 -20.47 -1.47 3.95
N ALA A 100 -21.00 -0.74 2.97
CA ALA A 100 -20.21 0.25 2.24
C ALA A 100 -19.67 1.33 3.20
N GLY A 101 -18.46 1.82 2.96
CA GLY A 101 -17.84 2.84 3.79
C GLY A 101 -16.62 3.50 3.17
N ASP A 102 -16.34 4.72 3.64
CA ASP A 102 -15.18 5.51 3.24
C ASP A 102 -14.16 5.58 4.38
N TYR A 103 -12.95 5.09 4.10
CA TYR A 103 -11.85 5.02 5.04
C TYR A 103 -10.70 5.90 4.54
N VAL A 104 -10.29 6.88 5.34
CA VAL A 104 -9.36 7.92 4.91
C VAL A 104 -7.99 7.69 5.53
N LEU A 105 -7.03 7.34 4.69
CA LEU A 105 -5.61 7.22 5.03
C LEU A 105 -5.05 8.63 5.24
N VAL A 106 -4.73 8.98 6.48
CA VAL A 106 -4.26 10.32 6.84
C VAL A 106 -2.75 10.31 7.13
N PRO A 107 -1.92 11.04 6.36
CA PRO A 107 -0.49 11.10 6.58
C PRO A 107 -0.13 11.83 7.88
N PRO A 108 1.06 11.56 8.45
CA PRO A 108 1.53 12.26 9.63
C PRO A 108 1.61 13.78 9.40
N GLY A 109 1.13 14.57 10.36
CA GLY A 109 1.18 16.03 10.33
C GLY A 109 0.03 16.72 9.57
N TRP A 110 -0.92 15.98 8.99
CA TRP A 110 -2.10 16.59 8.38
C TRP A 110 -3.07 17.18 9.43
N GLN A 111 -3.48 18.43 9.23
CA GLN A 111 -4.25 19.23 10.21
C GLN A 111 -5.68 19.60 9.76
N GLY A 112 -6.22 18.95 8.73
CA GLY A 112 -7.58 19.24 8.26
C GLY A 112 -8.69 18.52 9.04
N THR A 113 -9.92 18.75 8.62
CA THR A 113 -11.11 18.04 9.11
C THR A 113 -11.69 17.20 7.97
N LEU A 114 -12.07 15.97 8.30
CA LEU A 114 -12.72 15.08 7.32
C LEU A 114 -14.22 15.41 7.23
N PRO A 115 -14.83 15.25 6.04
CA PRO A 115 -16.29 15.25 5.90
C PRO A 115 -16.96 14.24 6.84
N GLU A 116 -18.22 14.51 7.20
CA GLU A 116 -19.03 13.60 8.00
C GLU A 116 -19.17 12.23 7.32
N GLY A 117 -19.20 11.16 8.11
CA GLY A 117 -19.34 9.78 7.62
C GLY A 117 -18.04 9.12 7.18
N MET A 118 -16.93 9.85 7.07
CA MET A 118 -15.62 9.30 6.73
C MET A 118 -14.86 8.81 7.97
N GLN A 119 -14.29 7.61 7.89
CA GLN A 119 -13.50 7.03 8.97
C GLN A 119 -12.03 7.43 8.85
N ARG A 120 -11.51 8.12 9.86
CA ARG A 120 -10.10 8.56 9.90
C ARG A 120 -9.17 7.40 10.25
N LEU A 121 -8.18 7.12 9.40
CA LEU A 121 -7.11 6.14 9.59
C LEU A 121 -5.74 6.84 9.57
N ASP A 122 -5.27 7.30 10.73
CA ASP A 122 -3.94 7.95 10.84
C ASP A 122 -2.81 6.93 10.65
N VAL A 123 -1.85 7.23 9.79
CA VAL A 123 -0.69 6.35 9.52
C VAL A 123 0.62 7.03 9.88
N SER A 124 1.65 6.24 10.21
CA SER A 124 2.92 6.77 10.72
C SER A 124 3.94 7.16 9.62
N THR A 125 3.63 6.93 8.34
CA THR A 125 4.53 7.24 7.20
C THR A 125 3.75 7.87 6.05
N ASN A 126 4.40 8.73 5.26
CA ASN A 126 3.79 9.37 4.07
C ASN A 126 3.62 8.41 2.89
N LYS A 127 4.09 7.17 3.01
CA LYS A 127 3.80 6.08 2.10
C LYS A 127 3.19 4.93 2.87
N VAL A 128 2.18 4.28 2.29
CA VAL A 128 1.59 3.07 2.85
C VAL A 128 1.41 2.02 1.78
N TRP A 129 1.32 0.77 2.21
CA TRP A 129 1.02 -0.35 1.33
C TRP A 129 -0.28 -1.01 1.77
N LEU A 130 -1.27 -0.95 0.88
CA LEU A 130 -2.54 -1.64 1.03
C LEU A 130 -2.41 -3.06 0.50
N TRP A 131 -2.82 -4.02 1.32
CA TRP A 131 -2.89 -5.43 0.97
C TRP A 131 -4.29 -5.94 1.21
N GLY A 132 -4.98 -6.34 0.14
CA GLY A 132 -6.36 -6.79 0.25
C GLY A 132 -6.58 -8.22 -0.20
N ARG A 133 -7.69 -8.79 0.29
CA ARG A 133 -8.20 -10.10 -0.09
C ARG A 133 -9.71 -10.03 -0.18
N LEU A 134 -10.28 -10.69 -1.18
CA LEU A 134 -11.71 -10.90 -1.35
C LEU A 134 -11.97 -12.39 -1.52
N HIS A 135 -12.77 -12.99 -0.64
CA HIS A 135 -13.00 -14.43 -0.65
C HIS A 135 -13.79 -14.90 -1.88
N VAL A 136 -13.38 -16.04 -2.42
CA VAL A 136 -14.05 -16.75 -3.50
C VAL A 136 -14.58 -18.07 -2.94
N LYS A 137 -15.88 -18.34 -3.11
CA LYS A 137 -16.44 -19.63 -2.71
C LYS A 137 -16.01 -20.70 -3.72
N ASP A 138 -15.91 -21.94 -3.28
CA ASP A 138 -15.53 -23.06 -4.16
C ASP A 138 -16.48 -23.17 -5.37
N GLY A 139 -15.91 -23.12 -6.58
CA GLY A 139 -16.66 -23.20 -7.84
C GLY A 139 -17.49 -21.97 -8.19
N GLU A 140 -17.36 -20.86 -7.47
CA GLU A 140 -18.08 -19.63 -7.75
C GLU A 140 -17.63 -18.96 -9.05
N ASP A 141 -18.60 -18.43 -9.81
CA ASP A 141 -18.32 -17.58 -10.96
C ASP A 141 -17.62 -16.29 -10.51
N LEU A 142 -16.50 -15.95 -11.14
CA LEU A 142 -15.73 -14.75 -10.82
C LEU A 142 -16.33 -13.47 -11.39
N ALA A 143 -17.23 -13.53 -12.39
CA ALA A 143 -17.77 -12.33 -13.03
C ALA A 143 -18.47 -11.38 -12.05
N PRO A 144 -19.34 -11.84 -11.12
CA PRO A 144 -19.90 -11.00 -10.06
C PRO A 144 -18.83 -10.42 -9.12
N LEU A 145 -17.73 -11.14 -8.88
CA LEU A 145 -16.64 -10.67 -8.03
C LEU A 145 -15.82 -9.60 -8.73
N HIS A 146 -15.58 -9.70 -10.03
CA HIS A 146 -14.95 -8.64 -10.82
C HIS A 146 -15.79 -7.36 -10.83
N ALA A 147 -17.12 -7.49 -10.93
CA ALA A 147 -18.02 -6.35 -10.80
C ALA A 147 -17.99 -5.73 -9.39
N LEU A 148 -17.83 -6.55 -8.35
CA LEU A 148 -17.64 -6.06 -6.98
C LEU A 148 -16.28 -5.36 -6.80
N GLN A 149 -15.20 -5.91 -7.36
CA GLN A 149 -13.85 -5.32 -7.32
C GLN A 149 -13.83 -3.91 -7.91
N GLN A 150 -14.56 -3.68 -9.01
CA GLN A 150 -14.65 -2.37 -9.68
C GLN A 150 -15.35 -1.30 -8.84
N GLN A 151 -16.08 -1.68 -7.80
CA GLN A 151 -16.73 -0.74 -6.89
C GLN A 151 -15.77 -0.26 -5.79
N PHE A 152 -14.64 -0.95 -5.53
CA PHE A 152 -13.60 -0.40 -4.67
C PHE A 152 -12.91 0.76 -5.38
N THR A 153 -12.74 1.89 -4.68
CA THR A 153 -12.03 3.04 -5.25
C THR A 153 -10.97 3.57 -4.29
N LEU A 154 -9.94 4.18 -4.86
CA LEU A 154 -8.88 4.86 -4.13
C LEU A 154 -8.65 6.22 -4.78
N ARG A 155 -8.87 7.30 -4.02
CA ARG A 155 -8.78 8.67 -4.54
C ARG A 155 -8.16 9.61 -3.50
N PRO A 156 -7.41 10.64 -3.92
CA PRO A 156 -7.03 11.71 -3.00
C PRO A 156 -8.29 12.41 -2.46
N LEU A 157 -8.24 12.90 -1.22
CA LEU A 157 -9.36 13.55 -0.54
C LEU A 157 -9.89 14.77 -1.33
N SER A 158 -9.00 15.48 -2.03
CA SER A 158 -9.33 16.57 -2.93
C SER A 158 -10.19 16.17 -4.15
N GLN A 159 -10.19 14.87 -4.52
CA GLN A 159 -10.90 14.31 -5.67
C GLN A 159 -11.97 13.29 -5.26
N ARG A 160 -12.32 13.20 -3.97
CA ARG A 160 -13.25 12.17 -3.46
C ARG A 160 -14.60 12.13 -4.21
N ASP A 161 -15.15 13.31 -4.52
CA ASP A 161 -16.46 13.49 -5.16
C ASP A 161 -16.36 13.46 -6.70
N ASN A 162 -15.15 13.41 -7.25
CA ASN A 162 -14.91 13.35 -8.69
C ASN A 162 -15.01 11.90 -9.19
N ARG A 163 -16.17 11.57 -9.77
CA ARG A 163 -16.43 10.24 -10.34
C ARG A 163 -15.55 9.91 -11.55
N ASP A 164 -15.09 10.93 -12.26
CA ASP A 164 -14.25 10.82 -13.44
C ASP A 164 -12.75 10.91 -13.11
N TYR A 165 -12.39 10.90 -11.82
CA TYR A 165 -11.01 10.90 -11.39
C TYR A 165 -10.28 9.68 -11.95
N GLN A 166 -9.26 9.95 -12.76
CA GLN A 166 -8.32 8.96 -13.26
C GLN A 166 -6.95 9.22 -12.64
N PRO A 167 -6.38 8.27 -11.88
CA PRO A 167 -5.07 8.44 -11.30
C PRO A 167 -4.02 8.56 -12.41
N LYS A 168 -3.23 9.63 -12.36
CA LYS A 168 -2.08 9.78 -13.26
C LYS A 168 -1.00 8.78 -12.86
N ALA A 169 -0.40 8.12 -13.85
CA ALA A 169 0.77 7.29 -13.60
C ALA A 169 1.89 8.15 -13.01
N GLN A 170 2.37 7.77 -11.83
CA GLN A 170 3.48 8.41 -11.14
C GLN A 170 4.52 7.35 -10.83
N ALA A 171 5.79 7.73 -10.91
CA ALA A 171 6.91 6.88 -10.52
C ALA A 171 7.48 7.37 -9.20
N LEU A 172 7.90 6.43 -8.36
CA LEU A 172 8.69 6.75 -7.17
C LEU A 172 10.06 7.28 -7.61
N PRO A 173 10.67 8.22 -6.85
CA PRO A 173 12.04 8.64 -7.10
C PRO A 173 12.99 7.43 -7.15
N PRO A 174 14.02 7.46 -8.00
CA PRO A 174 15.02 6.39 -8.04
C PRO A 174 15.69 6.24 -6.68
N LEU A 175 16.10 5.01 -6.35
CA LEU A 175 17.00 4.78 -5.22
C LEU A 175 18.37 5.41 -5.52
N PRO A 176 19.16 5.74 -4.48
CA PRO A 176 20.55 6.14 -4.66
C PRO A 176 21.29 5.19 -5.61
N VAL A 177 22.13 5.76 -6.48
CA VAL A 177 22.90 5.00 -7.46
C VAL A 177 23.87 4.07 -6.74
N ALA A 178 23.92 2.82 -7.20
CA ALA A 178 24.83 1.81 -6.68
C ALA A 178 26.30 2.21 -6.94
N SER A 179 27.16 1.88 -5.98
CA SER A 179 28.62 2.06 -6.03
C SER A 179 29.32 0.74 -5.76
N ASP A 180 30.53 0.57 -6.29
CA ASP A 180 31.33 -0.65 -6.13
C ASP A 180 32.02 -0.77 -4.75
N ASP A 181 31.66 0.08 -3.78
CA ASP A 181 32.22 0.09 -2.43
C ASP A 181 31.43 -0.75 -1.41
N GLY A 182 30.28 -1.30 -1.80
CA GLY A 182 29.45 -2.15 -0.93
C GLY A 182 28.66 -1.39 0.15
N LEU A 183 28.60 -0.05 0.09
CA LEU A 183 27.90 0.77 1.09
C LEU A 183 26.47 1.20 0.67
N ASP A 184 25.96 0.64 -0.42
CA ASP A 184 24.66 1.01 -1.00
C ASP A 184 23.48 0.82 -0.03
N PHE A 185 23.54 -0.20 0.82
CA PHE A 185 22.52 -0.40 1.85
C PHE A 185 22.37 0.84 2.75
N PHE A 186 23.47 1.48 3.16
CA PHE A 186 23.43 2.64 4.03
C PHE A 186 22.98 3.89 3.28
N ARG A 187 23.35 4.05 2.01
CA ARG A 187 22.83 5.13 1.15
C ARG A 187 21.32 5.02 0.97
N GLU A 188 20.83 3.82 0.67
CA GLU A 188 19.40 3.54 0.54
C GLU A 188 18.67 3.75 1.86
N LEU A 189 19.23 3.28 2.98
CA LEU A 189 18.66 3.50 4.30
C LEU A 189 18.59 5.00 4.63
N ALA A 190 19.65 5.75 4.34
CA ALA A 190 19.70 7.20 4.53
C ALA A 190 18.66 7.94 3.69
N ALA A 191 18.45 7.51 2.44
CA ALA A 191 17.40 8.05 1.59
C ALA A 191 16.01 7.72 2.14
N ALA A 192 15.79 6.47 2.58
CA ALA A 192 14.50 6.01 3.05
C ALA A 192 14.07 6.70 4.35
N ILE A 193 14.97 6.94 5.30
CA ILE A 193 14.62 7.57 6.59
C ILE A 193 14.30 9.07 6.49
N LYS A 194 14.56 9.72 5.35
CA LYS A 194 14.14 11.12 5.12
C LYS A 194 12.62 11.26 5.08
N ASP A 195 11.95 10.30 4.46
CA ASP A 195 10.49 10.30 4.29
C ASP A 195 9.77 9.40 5.30
N ASN A 196 10.53 8.61 6.07
CA ASN A 196 10.01 7.63 7.01
C ASN A 196 10.70 7.83 8.36
N PRO A 197 10.07 8.57 9.29
CA PRO A 197 10.64 8.83 10.61
C PRO A 197 11.06 7.53 11.30
N VAL A 198 12.23 7.55 11.94
CA VAL A 198 12.69 6.46 12.80
C VAL A 198 11.73 6.38 13.98
N ALA A 199 11.24 5.17 14.28
CA ALA A 199 10.35 4.98 15.42
C ALA A 199 11.11 5.27 16.73
N PRO A 200 10.46 5.82 17.78
CA PRO A 200 11.13 6.16 19.04
C PRO A 200 11.93 5.00 19.65
N ARG A 201 11.43 3.77 19.55
CA ARG A 201 12.11 2.56 20.04
C ARG A 201 13.44 2.24 19.31
N ASP A 202 13.61 2.75 18.09
CA ASP A 202 14.77 2.49 17.22
C ASP A 202 15.79 3.65 17.27
N GLU A 203 15.48 4.76 17.95
CA GLU A 203 16.35 5.95 18.01
C GLU A 203 17.75 5.63 18.53
N ALA A 204 17.86 4.80 19.58
CA ALA A 204 19.15 4.42 20.15
C ALA A 204 20.00 3.59 19.17
N LEU A 205 19.37 2.77 18.33
CA LEU A 205 20.06 2.02 17.27
C LEU A 205 20.54 2.98 16.18
N PHE A 206 19.68 3.89 15.71
CA PHE A 206 20.06 4.88 14.70
C PHE A 206 21.13 5.87 15.19
N ALA A 207 21.14 6.19 16.49
CA ALA A 207 22.21 6.98 17.10
C ALA A 207 23.58 6.27 17.03
N GLN A 208 23.61 4.93 17.13
CA GLN A 208 24.84 4.17 16.94
C GLN A 208 25.31 4.24 15.48
N PHE A 209 24.39 4.29 14.52
CA PHE A 209 24.73 4.40 13.11
C PHE A 209 25.41 5.72 12.73
N GLY A 210 25.13 6.78 13.50
CA GLY A 210 25.84 8.05 13.37
C GLY A 210 27.36 7.95 13.56
N ARG A 211 27.86 6.91 14.25
CA ARG A 211 29.31 6.70 14.44
C ARG A 211 30.05 6.27 13.17
N PHE A 212 29.33 5.77 12.17
CA PHE A 212 29.90 5.35 10.89
C PHE A 212 29.30 6.11 9.70
N GLY A 213 28.72 7.29 9.94
CA GLY A 213 28.32 8.21 8.87
C GLY A 213 26.83 8.30 8.57
N LEU A 214 26.00 7.39 9.09
CA LEU A 214 24.55 7.41 8.84
C LEU A 214 23.83 8.36 9.80
N THR A 215 23.36 9.48 9.28
CA THR A 215 22.64 10.51 10.04
C THR A 215 21.33 10.90 9.37
N ALA A 216 20.50 11.72 10.03
CA ALA A 216 19.29 12.29 9.42
C ALA A 216 19.58 13.14 8.16
N LYS A 217 20.83 13.60 7.96
CA LYS A 217 21.23 14.37 6.78
C LYS A 217 21.58 13.49 5.58
N GLY A 218 21.97 12.24 5.80
CA GLY A 218 22.47 11.35 4.76
C GLY A 218 23.45 10.31 5.30
N PHE A 219 24.22 9.74 4.39
CA PHE A 219 25.32 8.81 4.67
C PHE A 219 26.59 9.35 4.01
N ASP A 220 27.62 9.60 4.81
CA ASP A 220 28.97 10.08 4.43
C ASP A 220 30.03 9.33 5.25
#